data_AF-A0A5M6CP72-F1
#
_entry.id   AF-A0A5M6CP72-F1
#
_cell.length_a   1.000
_cell.length_b   1.000
_cell.length_c   1.000
_cell.angle_alpha   90.00
_cell.angle_beta   90.00
_cell.angle_gamma   90.00
#
_symmetry.space_group_name_H-M   'P 1'
#
loop_
_entity.id
_entity.type
_entity.pdbx_description
1 polymer ?
#
loop_
_entity_poly.entity_id
_entity_poly.type
_entity_poly.pdbx_seq_one_letter_code
_entity_poly.pdbx_strand_id
1 'polypeptide(L)' 'MSGGVEIDVESLYNRYRTAIRNNDIEEILRVGELYFSSLHDGEMTHEERDQIQMDVLMCAVNKTSQ' A
#
# COMPACT_ATOMS: atom_id res chain seq x y z
N MET A 1 13.02 16.20 22.98
CA MET A 1 13.42 15.28 21.89
C MET A 1 12.20 14.45 21.57
N SER A 2 11.52 14.77 20.47
CA SER A 2 10.41 13.99 19.95
C SER A 2 10.68 13.82 18.47
N GLY A 3 11.65 12.97 18.13
CA GLY A 3 11.93 12.57 16.76
C GLY A 3 10.82 11.64 16.29
N GLY A 4 9.61 12.17 16.14
CA GLY A 4 8.58 11.51 15.36
C GLY A 4 9.08 11.53 13.93
N VAL A 5 9.35 10.36 13.36
CA VAL A 5 9.52 10.24 11.92
C VAL A 5 8.19 10.69 11.34
N GLU A 6 8.14 11.91 10.83
CA GLU A 6 7.00 12.41 10.07
C GLU A 6 6.96 11.53 8.82
N ILE A 7 6.11 10.51 8.85
CA ILE A 7 5.97 9.59 7.74
C ILE A 7 5.31 10.39 6.63
N ASP A 8 6.10 10.76 5.64
CA ASP A 8 5.61 11.48 4.47
C ASP A 8 4.63 10.59 3.69
N VAL A 9 3.35 10.97 3.75
CA VAL A 9 2.25 10.29 3.06
C VAL A 9 2.51 10.23 1.55
N GLU A 10 3.17 11.25 0.97
CA GLU A 10 3.55 11.25 -0.44
C GLU A 10 4.59 10.15 -0.72
N SER A 11 5.58 9.99 0.15
CA SER A 11 6.54 8.89 0.05
C SER A 11 5.88 7.53 0.16
N LEU A 12 4.88 7.35 1.04
CA LEU A 12 4.14 6.08 1.14
C LEU A 12 3.34 5.80 -0.13
N TYR A 13 2.64 6.81 -0.67
CA TYR A 13 1.91 6.69 -1.93
C TYR A 13 2.81 6.27 -3.09
N ASN A 14 3.97 6.94 -3.23
CA ASN A 14 4.92 6.65 -4.30
C ASN A 14 5.49 5.22 -4.20
N ARG A 15 5.77 4.76 -2.98
CA ARG A 15 6.22 3.37 -2.74
C ARG A 15 5.12 2.37 -3.04
N TYR A 16 3.89 2.62 -2.61
CA TYR A 16 2.72 1.78 -2.90
C TYR A 16 2.53 1.60 -4.42
N ARG A 17 2.54 2.72 -5.16
CA ARG A 17 2.44 2.71 -6.63
C ARG A 17 3.57 1.94 -7.29
N THR A 18 4.78 2.03 -6.76
CA THR A 18 5.95 1.29 -7.28
C THR A 18 5.80 -0.21 -7.04
N ALA A 19 5.33 -0.62 -5.86
CA ALA A 19 5.07 -2.02 -5.54
C ALA A 19 4.04 -2.65 -6.49
N ILE A 20 2.94 -1.94 -6.78
CA ILE A 20 1.94 -2.37 -7.78
C ILE A 20 2.60 -2.56 -9.16
N ARG A 21 3.38 -1.58 -9.64
CA ARG A 21 4.03 -1.67 -10.97
C ARG A 21 5.02 -2.83 -11.06
N ASN A 22 5.66 -3.19 -9.96
CA ASN A 22 6.61 -4.29 -9.89
C ASN A 22 5.93 -5.65 -9.60
N ASN A 23 4.60 -5.68 -9.42
CA ASN A 23 3.86 -6.85 -8.93
C ASN A 23 4.45 -7.43 -7.63
N ASP A 24 4.92 -6.56 -6.74
CA ASP A 24 5.49 -6.91 -5.45
C ASP A 24 4.39 -6.97 -4.39
N ILE A 25 3.75 -8.13 -4.28
CA ILE A 25 2.58 -8.35 -3.40
C ILE A 25 2.90 -8.06 -1.93
N GLU A 26 4.10 -8.43 -1.47
CA GLU A 26 4.47 -8.23 -0.06
C GLU A 26 4.60 -6.73 0.25
N GLU A 27 5.24 -5.97 -0.64
CA GLU A 27 5.37 -4.52 -0.48
C GLU A 27 4.04 -3.79 -0.69
N ILE A 28 3.14 -4.28 -1.56
CA ILE A 28 1.77 -3.74 -1.71
C ILE A 28 1.02 -3.83 -0.39
N LEU A 29 1.03 -5.00 0.27
CA LEU A 29 0.39 -5.19 1.57
C LEU A 29 1.04 -4.26 2.60
N ARG A 30 2.36 -4.36 2.77
CA ARG A 30 3.07 -3.62 3.83
C ARG A 30 2.95 -2.10 3.70
N VAL A 31 3.13 -1.56 2.50
CA VAL A 31 3.09 -0.11 2.26
C VAL A 31 1.65 0.39 2.11
N GLY A 32 0.75 -0.40 1.53
CA GLY A 32 -0.66 -0.07 1.42
C GLY A 32 -1.28 0.12 2.80
N GLU A 33 -1.05 -0.82 3.72
CA GLU A 33 -1.57 -0.71 5.08
C GLU A 33 -1.06 0.57 5.79
N LEU A 34 0.23 0.88 5.66
CA LEU A 34 0.82 2.10 6.23
C LEU A 34 0.26 3.36 5.59
N TYR A 35 0.11 3.38 4.27
CA TYR A 35 -0.40 4.53 3.51
C TYR A 35 -1.83 4.85 3.93
N PHE A 36 -2.73 3.88 3.81
CA PHE A 36 -4.15 4.08 4.09
C PHE A 36 -4.40 4.39 5.56
N SER A 37 -3.70 3.70 6.48
CA SER A 37 -3.79 4.04 7.91
C SER A 37 -3.31 5.47 8.18
N SER A 38 -2.28 5.96 7.46
CA SER A 38 -1.80 7.35 7.62
C SER A 38 -2.79 8.39 7.11
N LEU A 39 -3.73 8.03 6.23
CA LEU A 39 -4.79 8.95 5.76
C LEU A 39 -5.93 9.11 6.76
N HIS A 40 -6.05 8.19 7.72
CA HIS A 40 -7.20 8.06 8.61
C HIS A 40 -6.78 7.86 10.07
N ASP A 41 -5.87 8.71 10.55
CA ASP A 41 -5.44 8.76 11.96
C ASP A 41 -4.97 7.41 12.55
N GLY A 42 -4.41 6.55 11.71
CA GLY A 42 -3.90 5.23 12.07
C GLY A 42 -4.91 4.09 11.89
N GLU A 43 -6.12 4.36 11.42
CA GLU A 43 -7.13 3.34 11.13
C GLU A 43 -7.30 3.13 9.64
N MET A 44 -7.55 1.89 9.23
CA MET A 44 -7.78 1.56 7.83
C MET A 44 -9.24 1.16 7.65
N THR A 45 -9.90 1.79 6.69
CA THR A 45 -11.30 1.52 6.40
C THR A 45 -11.47 0.17 5.69
N HIS A 46 -12.73 -0.31 5.65
CA HIS A 46 -13.05 -1.52 4.87
C HIS A 46 -12.81 -1.31 3.37
N GLU A 47 -13.15 -0.13 2.84
CA GLU A 47 -13.00 0.18 1.41
C GLU A 47 -11.52 0.15 0.98
N GLU A 48 -10.62 0.67 1.81
CA GLU A 48 -9.18 0.66 1.54
C GLU A 48 -8.59 -0.74 1.62
N ARG A 49 -9.06 -1.56 2.57
CA ARG A 49 -8.70 -2.97 2.65
C ARG A 49 -9.11 -3.72 1.39
N ASP A 50 -10.33 -3.48 0.91
CA ASP A 50 -10.84 -4.08 -0.32
C ASP A 50 -10.03 -3.62 -1.54
N GLN A 51 -9.59 -2.36 -1.56
CA GLN A 51 -8.69 -1.84 -2.58
C GLN A 51 -7.34 -2.57 -2.60
N ILE A 52 -6.70 -2.75 -1.44
CA ILE A 52 -5.43 -3.52 -1.34
C ILE A 52 -5.64 -4.95 -1.86
N GLN A 53 -6.73 -5.61 -1.47
CA GLN A 53 -7.03 -6.97 -1.92
C GLN A 53 -7.19 -7.04 -3.44
N MET A 54 -7.90 -6.09 -4.04
CA MET A 54 -8.05 -5.99 -5.49
C MET A 54 -6.68 -5.80 -6.18
N ASP A 55 -5.85 -4.90 -5.66
CA ASP A 55 -4.52 -4.63 -6.25
C ASP A 55 -3.61 -5.86 -6.18
N VAL A 56 -3.65 -6.62 -5.08
CA VAL A 56 -2.94 -7.91 -4.95
C VAL A 56 -3.45 -8.95 -5.95
N LEU A 57 -4.78 -9.09 -6.09
CA LEU A 57 -5.37 -10.03 -7.04
C LEU A 57 -4.98 -9.70 -8.48
N MET A 58 -5.06 -8.43 -8.86
CA MET A 58 -4.65 -7.97 -10.19
C MET A 58 -3.17 -8.24 -10.46
N CYS A 59 -2.30 -8.03 -9.48
CA CYS A 59 -0.88 -8.37 -9.59
C CYS A 59 -0.64 -9.88 -9.75
N ALA A 60 -1.37 -10.71 -8.99
CA ALA A 60 -1.25 -12.16 -9.08
C ALA A 60 -1.71 -12.71 -10.45
N VAL A 61 -2.81 -12.18 -10.99
CA VAL A 61 -3.33 -12.52 -12.33
C VAL A 61 -2.36 -12.12 -13.45
N ASN A 62 -1.74 -10.94 -13.32
CA ASN A 62 -0.76 -10.47 -14.31
C ASN A 62 0.50 -11.34 -14.35
N LYS A 63 0.93 -11.91 -13.20
CA LYS A 63 2.05 -12.87 -13.16
C LYS A 63 1.76 -14.18 -13.88
N THR A 64 0.50 -14.62 -13.91
CA THR A 64 0.12 -15.85 -14.63
C THR A 64 0.01 -15.69 -16.15
N SER A 65 0.06 -14.45 -16.66
CA SER A 65 -0.03 -14.15 -18.09
C SER A 65 1.34 -13.93 -18.76
N GLN A 66 2.44 -14.04 -18.01
CA GLN A 66 3.82 -13.98 -18.49
C GLN A 66 4.46 -15.37 -18.45
#